data_AF-A0A918EDN9-F1
#
_entry.id   AF-A0A918EDN9-F1
#
_cell.length_a   1.000
_cell.length_b   1.000
_cell.length_c   1.000
_cell.angle_alpha   90.00
_cell.angle_beta   90.00
_cell.angle_gamma   90.00
#
_symmetry.space_group_name_H-M   'P 1'
#
loop_
_entity.id
_entity.type
_entity.pdbx_description
1 polymer ?
#
loop_
_entity_poly.entity_id
_entity_poly.type
_entity_poly.pdbx_seq_one_letter_code
_entity_poly.pdbx_strand_id
1 'polypeptide(L)'
;MAEFIVNPQRFDPYKNFKFLVLWDGRPVAGVSKISPLKRTTEVVKHRSGGDASSPRKSAGRTEFEAITLERGITHDVEFDRWANKVWMVGQGRGAESSLRDFRKDIVIQVLNEAGQVAVAYKVYRAWVAEYQIVGELDANANAVAIQSLKLEHEGWDRDYEVAEPEEPSIQFPA
;
A
#
# COMPACT_ATOMS: atom_id res chain seq x y z
N MET A 1 -18.27 -23.48 -2.43
CA MET A 1 -18.58 -22.04 -2.35
C MET A 1 -17.91 -21.41 -3.55
N ALA A 2 -18.61 -20.59 -4.33
CA ALA A 2 -18.00 -19.98 -5.52
C ALA A 2 -16.92 -18.97 -5.08
N GLU A 3 -15.77 -18.97 -5.75
CA GLU A 3 -14.69 -18.00 -5.48
C GLU A 3 -15.09 -16.58 -5.92
N PHE A 4 -15.98 -16.49 -6.90
CA PHE A 4 -16.55 -15.29 -7.50
C PHE A 4 -18.08 -15.39 -7.50
N ILE A 5 -18.77 -14.29 -7.19
CA ILE A 5 -20.23 -14.21 -7.10
C ILE A 5 -20.82 -13.70 -8.42
N VAL A 6 -20.18 -12.73 -9.06
CA VAL A 6 -20.66 -12.09 -10.31
C VAL A 6 -20.31 -12.93 -11.53
N ASN A 7 -19.10 -13.49 -11.58
CA ASN A 7 -18.71 -14.48 -12.59
C ASN A 7 -18.35 -15.83 -11.96
N PRO A 8 -19.32 -16.69 -11.62
CA PRO A 8 -19.06 -17.97 -10.96
C PRO A 8 -18.24 -18.98 -11.77
N GLN A 9 -18.04 -18.73 -13.07
CA GLN A 9 -17.24 -19.58 -13.95
C GLN A 9 -15.77 -19.14 -14.03
N ARG A 10 -15.42 -17.98 -13.45
CA ARG A 10 -14.02 -17.55 -13.36
C ARG A 10 -13.29 -18.45 -12.36
N PHE A 11 -12.22 -19.09 -12.83
CA PHE A 11 -11.32 -19.90 -11.98
C PHE A 11 -10.02 -19.18 -11.64
N ASP A 12 -9.66 -18.14 -12.39
CA ASP A 12 -8.41 -17.40 -12.23
C ASP A 12 -8.54 -16.28 -11.19
N PRO A 13 -7.77 -16.30 -10.08
CA PRO A 13 -7.71 -15.16 -9.16
C PRO A 13 -7.11 -13.91 -9.84
N TYR A 14 -7.39 -12.73 -9.28
CA TYR A 14 -6.79 -11.48 -9.75
C TYR A 14 -5.26 -11.52 -9.65
N LYS A 15 -4.58 -11.00 -10.68
CA LYS A 15 -3.12 -10.96 -10.73
C LYS A 15 -2.59 -9.72 -9.98
N ASN A 16 -1.36 -9.81 -9.49
CA ASN A 16 -0.75 -8.78 -8.64
C ASN A 16 -0.15 -7.58 -9.39
N PHE A 17 -0.12 -7.60 -10.73
CA PHE A 17 0.62 -6.62 -11.54
C PHE A 17 -0.22 -5.46 -12.07
N LYS A 18 -1.55 -5.45 -11.85
CA LYS A 18 -2.40 -4.31 -12.16
C LYS A 18 -2.97 -3.70 -10.89
N PHE A 19 -2.46 -2.54 -10.52
CA PHE A 19 -2.87 -1.82 -9.33
C PHE A 19 -2.74 -0.31 -9.50
N LEU A 20 -3.44 0.44 -8.66
CA LEU A 20 -3.33 1.89 -8.55
C LEU A 20 -3.19 2.28 -7.08
N VAL A 21 -2.42 3.32 -6.82
CA VAL A 21 -2.34 3.96 -5.51
C VAL A 21 -2.97 5.34 -5.65
N LEU A 22 -3.89 5.66 -4.75
CA LEU A 22 -4.58 6.93 -4.70
C LEU A 22 -4.32 7.61 -3.37
N TRP A 23 -4.08 8.91 -3.39
CA TRP A 23 -4.16 9.76 -2.22
C TRP A 23 -4.80 11.09 -2.59
N ASP A 24 -5.46 11.74 -1.64
CA ASP A 24 -6.19 13.00 -1.88
C ASP A 24 -7.23 12.86 -3.03
N GLY A 25 -7.77 11.66 -3.22
CA GLY A 25 -8.74 11.33 -4.28
C GLY A 25 -8.15 11.25 -5.69
N ARG A 26 -6.83 11.25 -5.85
CA ARG A 26 -6.16 11.22 -7.16
C ARG A 26 -5.20 10.04 -7.28
N PRO A 27 -5.15 9.39 -8.45
CA PRO A 27 -4.16 8.35 -8.70
C PRO A 27 -2.76 8.96 -8.80
N VAL A 28 -1.80 8.29 -8.18
CA VAL A 28 -0.39 8.65 -8.21
C VAL A 28 0.26 8.01 -9.42
N ALA A 29 0.90 8.82 -10.25
CA ALA A 29 1.46 8.33 -11.49
C ALA A 29 2.72 7.49 -11.26
N GLY A 30 2.85 6.40 -12.02
CA GLY A 30 4.11 5.68 -12.20
C GLY A 30 4.55 4.77 -11.05
N VAL A 31 3.69 4.50 -10.06
CA VAL A 31 3.99 3.51 -9.02
C VAL A 31 4.16 2.13 -9.67
N SER A 32 5.36 1.58 -9.58
CA SER A 32 5.76 0.32 -10.22
C SER A 32 5.73 -0.85 -9.25
N LYS A 33 5.82 -0.60 -7.94
CA LYS A 33 5.84 -1.64 -6.91
C LYS A 33 5.35 -1.12 -5.57
N ILE A 34 4.68 -1.99 -4.83
CA ILE A 34 4.22 -1.77 -3.46
C ILE A 34 4.63 -2.96 -2.59
N SER A 35 5.07 -2.72 -1.36
CA SER A 35 5.32 -3.79 -0.40
C SER A 35 4.01 -4.40 0.13
N PRO A 36 4.03 -5.61 0.70
CA PRO A 36 2.83 -6.24 1.23
C PRO A 36 2.20 -5.46 2.39
N LEU A 37 0.87 -5.41 2.44
CA LEU A 37 0.13 -5.01 3.64
C LEU A 37 0.22 -6.14 4.67
N LYS A 38 1.10 -5.99 5.67
CA LYS A 38 1.40 -7.06 6.63
C LYS A 38 1.21 -6.63 8.09
N ARG A 39 0.44 -7.44 8.81
CA ARG A 39 0.06 -7.23 10.20
C ARG A 39 0.45 -8.44 11.01
N THR A 40 1.17 -8.21 12.09
CA THR A 40 1.62 -9.27 13.00
C THR A 40 0.99 -9.05 14.36
N THR A 41 0.52 -10.12 15.00
CA THR A 41 0.00 -10.06 16.37
C THR A 41 0.83 -10.98 17.24
N GLU A 42 1.40 -10.43 18.30
CA GLU A 42 2.23 -11.18 19.23
C GLU A 42 1.42 -12.28 19.94
N VAL A 43 2.08 -13.38 20.30
CA VAL A 43 1.46 -14.48 21.05
C VAL A 43 2.00 -14.50 22.46
N VAL A 44 1.17 -14.09 23.42
CA VAL A 44 1.49 -14.13 24.85
C VAL A 44 1.17 -15.52 25.39
N LYS A 45 2.18 -16.21 25.92
CA LYS A 45 2.06 -17.55 26.50
C LYS A 45 1.98 -17.45 28.03
N HIS A 46 0.97 -18.06 28.62
CA HIS A 46 0.80 -18.12 30.07
C HIS A 46 0.54 -19.56 30.53
N ARG A 47 1.07 -19.92 31.70
CA ARG A 47 0.82 -21.21 32.35
C ARG A 47 0.68 -21.00 33.85
N SER A 48 -0.35 -21.59 34.44
CA SER A 48 -0.54 -21.63 35.89
C SER A 48 -0.02 -22.97 36.47
N GLY A 49 0.33 -23.00 37.75
CA GLY A 49 1.01 -24.15 38.39
C GLY A 49 0.24 -25.48 38.39
N GLY A 50 -1.08 -25.46 38.13
CA GLY A 50 -1.92 -26.66 37.98
C GLY A 50 -2.29 -27.01 36.54
N ASP A 51 -1.82 -26.24 35.54
CA ASP A 51 -2.16 -26.49 34.15
C ASP A 51 -1.35 -27.68 33.59
N ALA A 52 -1.99 -28.41 32.65
CA ALA A 52 -1.33 -29.40 31.80
C ALA A 52 -0.01 -28.84 31.23
N SER A 53 0.94 -29.71 30.88
CA SER A 53 2.29 -29.32 30.42
C SER A 53 2.36 -28.53 29.10
N SER A 54 1.24 -27.94 28.65
CA SER A 54 1.15 -27.02 27.52
C SER A 54 0.73 -25.61 27.98
N PRO A 55 1.43 -24.53 27.56
CA PRO A 55 1.03 -23.16 27.87
C PRO A 55 -0.24 -22.76 27.09
N ARG A 56 -1.08 -21.94 27.70
CA ARG A 56 -2.18 -21.26 27.01
C ARG A 56 -1.62 -20.10 26.17
N LYS A 57 -2.22 -19.85 25.01
CA LYS A 57 -1.83 -18.75 24.10
C LYS A 57 -2.92 -17.69 24.09
N SER A 58 -2.52 -16.42 24.13
CA SER A 58 -3.41 -15.26 24.04
C SER A 58 -2.82 -14.22 23.08
N ALA A 59 -3.67 -13.40 22.47
CA ALA A 59 -3.25 -12.34 21.56
C ALA A 59 -2.61 -11.18 22.36
N GLY A 60 -1.43 -10.76 21.93
CA GLY A 60 -0.69 -9.61 22.45
C GLY A 60 -0.86 -8.37 21.56
N ARG A 61 0.18 -7.53 21.50
CA ARG A 61 0.16 -6.31 20.70
C ARG A 61 0.10 -6.64 19.21
N THR A 62 -0.65 -5.85 18.47
CA THR A 62 -0.70 -5.90 17.01
C THR A 62 0.16 -4.79 16.43
N GLU A 63 1.01 -5.14 15.48
CA GLU A 63 1.88 -4.22 14.76
C GLU A 63 1.61 -4.30 13.26
N PHE A 64 1.78 -3.16 12.60
CA PHE A 64 1.61 -3.00 11.17
C PHE A 64 2.97 -2.70 10.56
N GLU A 65 3.35 -3.45 9.54
CA GLU A 65 4.63 -3.26 8.85
C GLU A 65 4.54 -2.10 7.86
N ALA A 66 5.63 -1.35 7.73
CA ALA A 66 5.71 -0.22 6.82
C ALA A 66 5.45 -0.61 5.36
N ILE A 67 4.81 0.31 4.63
CA ILE A 67 4.52 0.16 3.20
C ILE A 67 5.56 0.92 2.40
N THR A 68 6.23 0.26 1.47
CA THR A 68 7.17 0.90 0.55
C THR A 68 6.51 1.05 -0.81
N LEU A 69 6.51 2.27 -1.34
CA LEU A 69 6.09 2.59 -2.70
C LEU A 69 7.33 2.91 -3.55
N GLU A 70 7.46 2.25 -4.69
CA GLU A 70 8.53 2.54 -5.65
C GLU A 70 7.90 3.05 -6.95
N ARG A 71 8.53 4.06 -7.55
CA ARG A 71 8.15 4.59 -8.87
C ARG A 71 9.38 4.94 -9.68
N GLY A 72 9.23 4.95 -11.02
CA GLY A 72 10.23 5.58 -11.88
C GLY A 72 10.32 7.09 -11.61
N ILE A 73 11.50 7.66 -11.73
CA ILE A 73 11.67 9.13 -11.64
C ILE A 73 10.92 9.79 -12.80
N THR A 74 10.05 10.73 -12.47
CA THR A 74 9.26 11.52 -13.42
C THR A 74 9.21 12.99 -12.97
N HIS A 75 8.56 13.85 -13.75
CA HIS A 75 8.29 15.24 -13.36
C HIS A 75 7.14 15.40 -12.36
N ASP A 76 6.45 14.32 -12.01
CA ASP A 76 5.44 14.35 -10.97
C ASP A 76 6.12 14.56 -9.61
N VAL A 77 5.80 15.66 -8.92
CA VAL A 77 6.40 16.07 -7.65
C VAL A 77 5.63 15.56 -6.41
N GLU A 78 4.66 14.65 -6.57
CA GLU A 78 3.80 14.25 -5.45
C GLU A 78 4.55 13.50 -4.33
N PHE A 79 5.56 12.67 -4.64
CA PHE A 79 6.40 12.06 -3.60
C PHE A 79 7.20 13.13 -2.85
N ASP A 80 7.85 14.06 -3.57
CA ASP A 80 8.62 15.16 -2.98
C ASP A 80 7.73 16.03 -2.08
N ARG A 81 6.53 16.37 -2.56
CA ARG A 81 5.58 17.19 -1.83
C ARG A 81 5.19 16.53 -0.52
N TRP A 82 4.90 15.23 -0.52
CA TRP A 82 4.51 14.54 0.70
C TRP A 82 5.68 14.35 1.66
N ALA A 83 6.86 13.95 1.16
CA ALA A 83 8.06 13.82 1.99
C ALA A 83 8.43 15.14 2.69
N ASN A 84 8.37 16.26 1.96
CA ASN A 84 8.65 17.59 2.52
C ASN A 84 7.65 18.03 3.60
N LYS A 85 6.43 17.45 3.66
CA LYS A 85 5.51 17.75 4.76
C LYS A 85 5.99 17.21 6.10
N VAL A 86 6.75 16.11 6.11
CA VAL A 86 7.30 15.53 7.34
C VAL A 86 8.43 16.39 7.85
N TRP A 87 9.36 16.74 6.96
CA TRP A 87 10.45 17.65 7.26
C TRP A 87 10.96 18.36 5.99
N MET A 88 11.02 19.69 6.00
CA MET A 88 11.53 20.51 4.91
C MET A 88 12.73 21.35 5.37
N VAL A 89 13.86 21.16 4.69
CA VAL A 89 15.07 21.95 4.91
C VAL A 89 14.90 23.36 4.34
N GLY A 90 15.42 24.38 5.05
CA GLY A 90 15.45 25.76 4.57
C GLY A 90 14.21 26.59 4.87
N GLN A 91 13.21 26.01 5.55
CA GLN A 91 12.12 26.77 6.14
C GLN A 91 12.57 27.47 7.43
N GLY A 92 11.96 28.62 7.73
CA GLY A 92 12.21 29.33 8.99
C GLY A 92 11.79 28.51 10.20
N ARG A 93 12.29 28.88 11.39
CA ARG A 93 11.95 28.21 12.65
C ARG A 93 10.44 28.09 12.84
N GLY A 94 9.95 26.87 13.06
CA GLY A 94 8.55 26.54 13.27
C GLY A 94 7.76 26.18 12.00
N ALA A 95 8.42 26.16 10.83
CA ALA A 95 7.82 25.80 9.54
C ALA A 95 8.50 24.57 8.89
N GLU A 96 9.38 23.88 9.62
CA GLU A 96 10.13 22.74 9.12
C GLU A 96 9.27 21.47 8.98
N SER A 97 8.13 21.39 9.66
CA SER A 97 7.22 20.24 9.59
C SER A 97 5.77 20.69 9.52
N SER A 98 5.00 20.08 8.62
CA SER A 98 3.58 20.36 8.51
C SER A 98 2.77 19.52 9.48
N LEU A 99 2.72 19.94 10.74
CA LEU A 99 2.00 19.24 11.82
C LEU A 99 0.51 19.02 11.53
N ARG A 100 -0.08 19.82 10.62
CA ARG A 100 -1.50 19.75 10.26
C ARG A 100 -1.84 18.59 9.32
N ASP A 101 -0.97 18.26 8.37
CA ASP A 101 -1.35 17.45 7.20
C ASP A 101 -0.22 16.58 6.62
N PHE A 102 0.80 16.27 7.42
CA PHE A 102 1.83 15.30 7.03
C PHE A 102 1.33 13.85 7.01
N ARG A 103 0.28 13.55 7.78
CA ARG A 103 -0.47 12.29 7.71
C ARG A 103 -1.63 12.39 6.73
N LYS A 104 -1.87 11.32 5.99
CA LYS A 104 -3.06 11.19 5.13
C LYS A 104 -3.47 9.73 4.96
N ASP A 105 -4.70 9.54 4.51
CA ASP A 105 -5.21 8.22 4.13
C ASP A 105 -4.89 7.97 2.65
N ILE A 106 -4.53 6.73 2.31
CA ILE A 106 -4.26 6.30 0.95
C ILE A 106 -5.13 5.10 0.59
N VAL A 107 -5.40 4.92 -0.70
CA VAL A 107 -6.19 3.78 -1.21
C VAL A 107 -5.34 2.98 -2.19
N ILE A 108 -5.28 1.67 -1.99
CA ILE A 108 -4.60 0.73 -2.89
C ILE A 108 -5.69 -0.06 -3.61
N GLN A 109 -5.78 0.11 -4.92
CA GLN A 109 -6.74 -0.59 -5.78
C GLN A 109 -6.04 -1.70 -6.54
N VAL A 110 -6.56 -2.92 -6.48
CA VAL A 110 -6.20 -4.03 -7.36
C VAL A 110 -7.19 -4.03 -8.51
N LEU A 111 -6.67 -4.04 -9.74
CA LEU A 111 -7.47 -4.05 -10.95
C LEU A 111 -7.49 -5.46 -11.58
N ASN A 112 -8.56 -5.78 -12.29
CA ASN A 112 -8.57 -6.93 -13.18
C ASN A 112 -7.81 -6.63 -14.50
N GLU A 113 -7.70 -7.65 -15.35
CA GLU A 113 -7.03 -7.58 -16.64
C GLU A 113 -7.68 -6.58 -17.60
N ALA A 114 -8.97 -6.27 -17.43
CA ALA A 114 -9.70 -5.24 -18.17
C ALA A 114 -9.51 -3.82 -17.60
N GLY A 115 -8.80 -3.65 -16.47
CA GLY A 115 -8.56 -2.36 -15.83
C GLY A 115 -9.69 -1.87 -14.91
N GLN A 116 -10.68 -2.70 -14.60
CA GLN A 116 -11.72 -2.40 -13.63
C GLN A 116 -11.21 -2.66 -12.21
N VAL A 117 -11.64 -1.84 -11.24
CA VAL A 117 -11.30 -2.04 -9.83
C VAL A 117 -11.98 -3.30 -9.32
N ALA A 118 -11.19 -4.26 -8.90
CA ALA A 118 -11.66 -5.55 -8.39
C ALA A 118 -11.72 -5.57 -6.86
N VAL A 119 -10.69 -5.00 -6.21
CA VAL A 119 -10.58 -4.90 -4.75
C VAL A 119 -9.89 -3.60 -4.41
N ALA A 120 -10.28 -2.96 -3.31
CA ALA A 120 -9.53 -1.82 -2.76
C ALA A 120 -9.27 -1.97 -1.26
N TYR A 121 -8.18 -1.37 -0.81
CA TYR A 121 -7.77 -1.30 0.59
C TYR A 121 -7.55 0.16 0.98
N LYS A 122 -8.14 0.61 2.08
CA LYS A 122 -7.93 1.96 2.63
C LYS A 122 -6.90 1.85 3.74
N VAL A 123 -5.76 2.53 3.59
CA VAL A 123 -4.69 2.59 4.58
C VAL A 123 -4.79 3.92 5.30
N TYR A 124 -4.75 3.88 6.62
CA TYR A 124 -5.06 5.03 7.45
C TYR A 124 -3.82 5.71 8.01
N ARG A 125 -3.88 7.05 8.02
CA ARG A 125 -2.94 7.96 8.71
C ARG A 125 -1.47 7.77 8.32
N ALA A 126 -1.22 7.26 7.11
CA ALA A 126 0.10 7.05 6.57
C ALA A 126 0.93 8.35 6.57
N TRP A 127 2.23 8.23 6.82
CA TRP A 127 3.21 9.32 6.70
C TRP A 127 4.56 8.80 6.25
N VAL A 128 5.36 9.68 5.65
CA VAL A 128 6.64 9.33 5.03
C VAL A 128 7.72 9.19 6.11
N ALA A 129 8.20 7.97 6.34
CA ALA A 129 9.29 7.68 7.27
C ALA A 129 10.66 7.67 6.60
N GLU A 130 10.72 7.31 5.32
CA GLU A 130 11.94 7.32 4.54
C GLU A 130 11.64 7.76 3.12
N TYR A 131 12.52 8.58 2.55
CA TYR A 131 12.39 9.05 1.18
C TYR A 131 13.73 8.99 0.46
N GLN A 132 13.79 8.16 -0.57
CA GLN A 132 14.93 8.04 -1.47
C GLN A 132 14.57 8.69 -2.80
N ILE A 133 15.08 9.90 -3.03
CA ILE A 133 14.81 10.71 -4.23
C ILE A 133 15.29 10.03 -5.50
N VAL A 134 16.48 9.42 -5.44
CA VAL A 134 17.13 8.78 -6.58
C VAL A 134 17.85 7.51 -6.12
N GLY A 135 17.67 6.44 -6.87
CA GLY A 135 18.46 5.21 -6.76
C GLY A 135 19.93 5.43 -7.10
N GLU A 136 20.70 4.34 -7.07
CA GLU A 136 22.09 4.39 -7.54
C GLU A 136 22.11 4.77 -9.04
N LEU A 137 22.95 5.75 -9.38
CA LEU A 137 23.16 6.17 -10.76
C LEU A 137 24.47 5.56 -11.25
N ASP A 138 24.36 4.58 -12.14
CA ASP A 138 25.51 3.94 -12.79
C ASP A 138 25.39 4.13 -14.31
N ALA A 139 26.38 4.82 -14.89
CA ALA A 139 26.44 5.08 -16.33
C ALA A 139 26.63 3.81 -17.18
N ASN A 140 27.01 2.68 -16.56
CA ASN A 140 27.16 1.39 -17.25
C ASN A 140 25.95 0.47 -17.06
N ALA A 141 24.98 0.83 -16.21
CA ALA A 141 23.79 0.04 -15.96
C ALA A 141 22.67 0.35 -16.98
N ASN A 142 21.86 -0.65 -17.31
CA ASN A 142 20.65 -0.50 -18.15
C ASN A 142 19.40 -0.73 -17.30
N ALA A 143 19.05 0.26 -16.47
CA ALA A 143 17.91 0.21 -15.56
C ALA A 143 17.20 1.57 -15.47
N VAL A 144 15.91 1.54 -15.11
CA VAL A 144 15.14 2.75 -14.83
C VAL A 144 15.56 3.30 -13.47
N ALA A 145 15.80 4.60 -13.37
CA ALA A 145 16.04 5.24 -12.08
C ALA A 145 14.76 5.22 -11.23
N ILE A 146 14.85 4.63 -10.03
CA ILE A 146 13.73 4.44 -9.11
C ILE A 146 13.82 5.43 -7.95
N GLN A 147 12.65 5.94 -7.57
CA GLN A 147 12.40 6.70 -6.37
C GLN A 147 11.60 5.81 -5.39
N SER A 148 11.91 5.87 -4.10
CA SER A 148 11.28 5.02 -3.07
C SER A 148 10.75 5.87 -1.91
N LEU A 149 9.55 5.52 -1.44
CA LEU A 149 8.86 6.15 -0.32
C LEU A 149 8.44 5.08 0.68
N LYS A 150 9.01 5.10 1.88
CA LYS A 150 8.58 4.23 2.98
C LYS A 150 7.56 4.95 3.85
N LEU A 151 6.42 4.30 4.04
CA LEU A 151 5.27 4.81 4.77
C LEU A 151 5.06 4.02 6.06
N GLU A 152 4.99 4.74 7.18
CA GLU A 152 4.47 4.20 8.44
C GLU A 152 2.99 4.56 8.53
N HIS A 153 2.18 3.67 9.10
CA HIS A 153 0.72 3.82 9.12
C HIS A 153 0.07 3.12 10.32
N GLU A 154 -1.19 3.44 10.58
CA GLU A 154 -1.94 3.00 11.77
C GLU A 154 -2.93 1.88 11.47
N GLY A 155 -2.94 1.38 10.22
CA GLY A 155 -3.62 0.16 9.82
C GLY A 155 -4.29 0.30 8.46
N TRP A 156 -5.05 -0.72 8.08
CA TRP A 156 -5.88 -0.70 6.88
C TRP A 156 -7.11 -1.57 7.06
N ASP A 157 -8.10 -1.34 6.20
CA ASP A 157 -9.24 -2.21 5.99
C ASP A 157 -9.47 -2.45 4.50
N ARG A 158 -10.30 -3.45 4.19
CA ARG A 158 -10.77 -3.68 2.83
C ARG A 158 -11.96 -2.76 2.60
N ASP A 159 -11.96 -2.08 1.46
CA ASP A 159 -13.10 -1.27 1.05
C ASP A 159 -14.22 -2.16 0.53
N TYR A 160 -15.25 -2.37 1.34
CA TYR A 160 -16.41 -3.18 0.98
C TYR A 160 -17.41 -2.45 0.08
N GLU A 161 -17.20 -1.16 -0.18
CA GLU A 161 -17.98 -0.41 -1.18
C GLU A 161 -17.58 -0.78 -2.61
N VAL A 162 -16.39 -1.36 -2.79
CA VAL A 162 -15.95 -1.91 -4.08
C VAL A 162 -16.55 -3.31 -4.26
N ALA A 163 -17.62 -3.38 -5.06
CA ALA A 163 -18.23 -4.63 -5.48
C ALA A 163 -17.38 -5.38 -6.51
N GLU A 164 -17.60 -6.70 -6.63
CA GLU A 164 -17.02 -7.50 -7.70
C GLU A 164 -17.49 -6.96 -9.06
N PRO A 165 -16.57 -6.61 -9.98
CA PRO A 165 -16.94 -6.03 -11.26
C PRO A 165 -17.50 -7.08 -12.22
N GLU A 166 -18.48 -6.69 -13.03
CA GLU A 166 -18.89 -7.48 -14.21
C GLU A 166 -17.84 -7.34 -15.31
N GLU A 167 -17.32 -8.49 -15.76
CA GLU A 167 -16.22 -8.55 -16.72
C GLU A 167 -16.72 -8.37 -18.16
N PRO A 168 -16.06 -7.54 -18.98
CA PRO A 168 -16.47 -7.33 -20.35
C PRO A 168 -16.20 -8.57 -21.22
N SER A 169 -17.11 -8.83 -22.17
CA SER A 169 -16.94 -9.85 -23.21
C SER A 169 -16.62 -9.19 -24.56
N ILE A 170 -15.60 -9.69 -25.26
CA ILE A 170 -15.22 -9.19 -26.59
C ILE A 170 -16.08 -9.90 -27.64
N GLN A 171 -16.94 -9.13 -28.33
CA GLN A 171 -17.86 -9.66 -29.35
C GLN A 171 -17.38 -9.42 -30.79
N PHE A 172 -16.38 -8.57 -30.98
CA PHE A 172 -15.89 -8.20 -32.30
C PHE A 172 -14.84 -9.20 -32.80
N PRO A 173 -14.94 -9.65 -34.06
CA PRO A 173 -13.87 -10.42 -34.68
C PRO A 173 -12.60 -9.56 -34.84
N ALA A 174 -11.45 -10.22 -34.88
CA ALA A 174 -10.15 -9.60 -35.10
C ALA A 174 -10.04 -8.92 -36.47
#